data_AF-A0A955E676-F1
#
_entry.id   AF-A0A955E676-F1
#
_cell.length_a   1.000
_cell.length_b   1.000
_cell.length_c   1.000
_cell.angle_alpha   90.00
_cell.angle_beta   90.00
_cell.angle_gamma   90.00
#
_symmetry.space_group_name_H-M   'P 1'
#
loop_
_entity.id
_entity.type
_entity.pdbx_description
1 polymer ?
#
loop_
_entity_poly.entity_id
_entity_poly.type
_entity_poly.pdbx_seq_one_letter_code
_entity_poly.pdbx_strand_id
1 'polypeptide(L)'
;MRIQWLIVLVFAIATPLSRGQTPVAVKQVAAPASDIESGLVRLPDAADLVVRSHSLMLPVELEHDRGGWSWSMPISVRTASAARIAFLPSVDGFWETELVAIPAASEQAVAEGARASWDSLPWTTSGRSFVCLQTPDGRQGSWRAAIHSSGPIDGYVVIDDGSGVELSTSVGSLVTLSGHPIRLHSSFSDGYSVRSIVAEIVGPDGTKQVQAPDVERSDVVFTPRAAGRYTVRVTAVGVDARGERVMLSTQHLIHAEQPAPMLGRVRAQVLGDGGIELGFAPDPSGRRTIVAAEVWGERNGEPVAVCWLSRVCGSDRSLVLDPRWIAYAGVDPATLELRNLRVHDVGSMVPIEVVERAEIGAIEIELPAVVGEPTADMLRGRSARMVASELPESVNRSVLPGHRLMLVHGYCTDANPFPTGHFSGDLAVFEDFGQSRSHDAFALEMLAQSAPMKSFGVVGHSQGGMGALHLLTFYWSGLDWARGERLIQTVGAPYQGTALAGNAAVLGDLFGFGCGVNDSMTYAGSAAWLSTIPSWARAEVWYWTTAFEDHVFVYDYCNIITDLLLSDPDDGVIERSAGQLVGGHSMGHTSGWCHTAGMRDPAQCTDAVRNAEMNARAKR
;
A
#
# COMPACT_ATOMS: atom_id res chain seq x y z
N MET A 1 13.52 20.54 -65.53
CA MET A 1 12.16 20.80 -65.02
C MET A 1 11.66 19.55 -64.30
N ARG A 2 11.74 19.52 -62.96
CA ARG A 2 11.15 18.46 -62.13
C ARG A 2 10.05 19.12 -61.29
N ILE A 3 8.81 18.70 -61.49
CA ILE A 3 7.63 19.18 -60.77
C ILE A 3 7.49 18.32 -59.51
N GLN A 4 7.57 18.97 -58.33
CA GLN A 4 7.29 18.39 -57.03
C GLN A 4 5.79 18.14 -56.87
N TRP A 5 5.41 16.92 -56.49
CA TRP A 5 4.10 16.62 -55.93
C TRP A 5 4.22 16.65 -54.40
N LEU A 6 3.52 17.59 -53.77
CA LEU A 6 3.37 17.69 -52.33
C LEU A 6 2.18 16.81 -51.92
N ILE A 7 2.43 15.69 -51.25
CA ILE A 7 1.39 14.88 -50.60
C ILE A 7 1.18 15.48 -49.21
N VAL A 8 0.02 16.11 -48.99
CA VAL A 8 -0.45 16.52 -47.67
C VAL A 8 -1.06 15.29 -46.99
N LEU A 9 -0.35 14.72 -46.02
CA LEU A 9 -0.87 13.69 -45.12
C LEU A 9 -1.75 14.40 -44.07
N VAL A 10 -3.07 14.27 -44.17
CA VAL A 10 -3.99 14.70 -43.12
C VAL A 10 -3.94 13.64 -42.01
N PHE A 11 -3.24 13.92 -40.93
CA PHE A 11 -3.39 13.18 -39.68
C PHE A 11 -4.78 13.49 -39.10
N ALA A 12 -5.70 12.54 -39.21
CA ALA A 12 -6.93 12.55 -38.43
C ALA A 12 -6.55 12.33 -36.96
N ILE A 13 -6.46 13.42 -36.19
CA ILE A 13 -6.38 13.38 -34.74
C ILE A 13 -7.71 12.82 -34.25
N ALA A 14 -7.72 11.55 -33.85
CA ALA A 14 -8.85 10.97 -33.13
C ALA A 14 -8.92 11.64 -31.75
N THR A 15 -9.73 12.68 -31.63
CA THR A 15 -10.14 13.20 -30.32
C THR A 15 -10.91 12.08 -29.61
N PRO A 16 -10.54 11.68 -28.38
CA PRO A 16 -11.35 10.75 -27.61
C PRO A 16 -12.72 11.42 -27.42
N LEU A 17 -13.76 10.80 -27.99
CA LEU A 17 -15.12 11.12 -27.63
C LEU A 17 -15.24 10.93 -26.13
N SER A 18 -15.40 12.04 -25.41
CA SER A 18 -15.92 12.06 -24.05
C SER A 18 -17.26 11.31 -24.07
N ARG A 19 -17.23 10.01 -23.79
CA ARG A 19 -18.41 9.31 -23.31
C ARG A 19 -18.77 10.00 -22.02
N GLY A 20 -19.95 10.64 -21.97
CA GLY A 20 -20.48 11.19 -20.73
C GLY A 20 -20.38 10.11 -19.66
N GLN A 21 -19.52 10.31 -18.68
CA GLN A 21 -19.40 9.40 -17.55
C GLN A 21 -20.74 9.45 -16.83
N THR A 22 -21.46 8.34 -16.81
CA THR A 22 -22.57 8.19 -15.89
C THR A 22 -22.05 8.48 -14.48
N PRO A 23 -22.77 9.27 -13.65
CA PRO A 23 -22.32 9.54 -12.29
C PRO A 23 -22.07 8.23 -11.55
N VAL A 24 -20.85 8.04 -11.04
CA VAL A 24 -20.50 6.85 -10.26
C VAL A 24 -21.38 6.83 -9.00
N ALA A 25 -22.09 5.73 -8.78
CA ALA A 25 -22.99 5.59 -7.64
C ALA A 25 -22.19 5.33 -6.35
N VAL A 26 -21.96 6.38 -5.56
CA VAL A 26 -21.22 6.32 -4.28
C VAL A 26 -22.16 5.92 -3.13
N LYS A 27 -21.67 5.10 -2.21
CA LYS A 27 -22.35 4.70 -0.97
C LYS A 27 -22.27 5.78 0.10
N GLN A 28 -23.29 5.82 0.96
CA GLN A 28 -23.16 6.43 2.28
C GLN A 28 -22.70 5.34 3.24
N VAL A 29 -21.44 5.36 3.63
CA VAL A 29 -20.88 4.35 4.52
C VAL A 29 -21.15 4.75 5.96
N ALA A 30 -21.56 3.78 6.77
CA ALA A 30 -21.62 3.90 8.20
C ALA A 30 -21.14 2.62 8.90
N ALA A 31 -20.81 2.75 10.17
CA ALA A 31 -20.45 1.64 11.05
C ALA A 31 -21.05 1.83 12.45
N PRO A 32 -21.34 0.73 13.17
CA PRO A 32 -21.82 0.80 14.53
C PRO A 32 -20.79 1.44 15.47
N ALA A 33 -21.25 1.92 16.63
CA ALA A 33 -20.40 2.50 17.67
C ALA A 33 -19.23 1.59 18.10
N SER A 34 -19.39 0.27 18.02
CA SER A 34 -18.33 -0.71 18.32
C SER A 34 -17.07 -0.53 17.46
N ASP A 35 -17.19 0.00 16.24
CA ASP A 35 -16.02 0.29 15.39
C ASP A 35 -15.21 1.48 15.92
N ILE A 36 -15.90 2.46 16.52
CA ILE A 36 -15.27 3.61 17.20
C ILE A 36 -14.60 3.12 18.48
N GLU A 37 -15.32 2.36 19.30
CA GLU A 37 -14.85 1.87 20.60
C GLU A 37 -13.67 0.92 20.49
N SER A 38 -13.62 0.08 19.44
CA SER A 38 -12.49 -0.81 19.16
C SER A 38 -11.29 -0.10 18.51
N GLY A 39 -11.46 1.15 18.07
CA GLY A 39 -10.45 1.90 17.33
C GLY A 39 -10.26 1.45 15.88
N LEU A 40 -11.13 0.57 15.34
CA LEU A 40 -11.00 0.02 13.99
C LEU A 40 -11.01 1.10 12.89
N VAL A 41 -11.81 2.14 13.09
CA VAL A 41 -11.97 3.30 12.17
C VAL A 41 -11.21 4.54 12.64
N ARG A 42 -10.36 4.40 13.67
CA ARG A 42 -9.49 5.48 14.14
C ARG A 42 -8.33 5.64 13.17
N LEU A 43 -7.95 6.88 12.88
CA LEU A 43 -6.70 7.14 12.19
C LEU A 43 -5.54 6.70 13.12
N PRO A 44 -4.67 5.78 12.70
CA PRO A 44 -3.60 5.27 13.55
C PRO A 44 -2.60 6.36 13.90
N ASP A 45 -1.89 6.18 15.01
CA ASP A 45 -0.74 7.02 15.32
C ASP A 45 0.36 6.76 14.28
N ALA A 46 0.95 7.82 13.77
CA ALA A 46 2.03 7.74 12.80
C ALA A 46 3.25 7.02 13.39
N ALA A 47 3.44 7.11 14.71
CA ALA A 47 4.49 6.40 15.44
C ALA A 47 4.34 4.87 15.42
N ASP A 48 3.12 4.35 15.26
CA ASP A 48 2.86 2.90 15.18
C ASP A 48 3.22 2.32 13.80
N LEU A 49 3.43 3.19 12.79
CA LEU A 49 3.66 2.83 11.38
C LEU A 49 5.15 2.85 11.06
N VAL A 50 5.92 2.14 11.88
CA VAL A 50 7.38 2.09 11.80
C VAL A 50 7.83 1.30 10.57
N VAL A 51 8.68 1.91 9.75
CA VAL A 51 9.48 1.22 8.73
C VAL A 51 10.74 0.68 9.41
N ARG A 52 10.91 -0.63 9.30
CA ARG A 52 12.03 -1.38 9.88
C ARG A 52 12.97 -1.85 8.79
N SER A 53 14.26 -1.89 9.11
CA SER A 53 15.28 -2.42 8.21
C SER A 53 16.43 -3.01 9.00
N HIS A 54 16.89 -4.18 8.57
CA HIS A 54 18.12 -4.81 9.04
C HIS A 54 19.27 -4.65 8.03
N SER A 55 19.03 -3.90 6.94
CA SER A 55 19.96 -3.77 5.83
C SER A 55 20.36 -2.31 5.56
N LEU A 56 21.50 -2.18 4.90
CA LEU A 56 22.04 -0.95 4.37
C LEU A 56 21.91 -0.94 2.85
N MET A 57 21.16 0.00 2.31
CA MET A 57 21.03 0.25 0.88
C MET A 57 21.76 1.55 0.53
N LEU A 58 22.83 1.43 -0.27
CA LEU A 58 23.69 2.55 -0.67
C LEU A 58 23.66 2.76 -2.17
N PRO A 59 23.51 4.01 -2.66
CA PRO A 59 23.82 4.32 -4.04
C PRO A 59 25.34 4.14 -4.26
N VAL A 60 25.70 3.60 -5.41
CA VAL A 60 27.10 3.44 -5.81
C VAL A 60 27.50 4.62 -6.68
N GLU A 61 28.43 5.42 -6.17
CA GLU A 61 29.19 6.38 -6.96
C GLU A 61 30.54 5.75 -7.28
N LEU A 62 30.72 5.34 -8.55
CA LEU A 62 31.99 4.77 -9.00
C LEU A 62 33.04 5.86 -9.12
N GLU A 63 34.24 5.60 -8.61
CA GLU A 63 35.41 6.45 -8.78
C GLU A 63 36.22 5.98 -10.00
N HIS A 64 36.76 6.91 -10.77
CA HIS A 64 37.62 6.56 -11.91
C HIS A 64 39.09 6.54 -11.49
N ASP A 65 39.72 5.37 -11.60
CA ASP A 65 41.14 5.16 -11.34
C ASP A 65 41.92 4.75 -12.61
N ARG A 66 43.18 4.29 -12.45
CA ARG A 66 44.03 3.89 -13.59
C ARG A 66 43.62 2.55 -14.23
N GLY A 67 42.80 1.76 -13.55
CA GLY A 67 42.34 0.43 -13.96
C GLY A 67 40.88 0.39 -14.44
N GLY A 68 40.10 1.44 -14.18
CA GLY A 68 38.71 1.55 -14.65
C GLY A 68 37.86 2.36 -13.67
N TRP A 69 36.56 2.07 -13.66
CA TRP A 69 35.63 2.60 -12.66
C TRP A 69 35.51 1.60 -11.53
N SER A 70 35.71 2.04 -10.28
CA SER A 70 35.71 1.15 -9.12
C SER A 70 34.97 1.75 -7.93
N TRP A 71 34.44 0.88 -7.08
CA TRP A 71 33.87 1.23 -5.78
C TRP A 71 34.23 0.14 -4.78
N SER A 72 34.48 0.51 -3.54
CA SER A 72 34.69 -0.50 -2.49
C SER A 72 34.24 0.01 -1.13
N MET A 73 33.75 -0.90 -0.30
CA MET A 73 33.34 -0.60 1.06
C MET A 73 33.75 -1.71 2.03
N PRO A 74 34.35 -1.37 3.19
CA PRO A 74 34.57 -2.35 4.24
C PRO A 74 33.25 -2.73 4.92
N ILE A 75 33.11 -4.01 5.26
CA ILE A 75 31.94 -4.59 5.93
C ILE A 75 32.45 -5.38 7.14
N SER A 76 31.79 -5.23 8.28
CA SER A 76 32.14 -5.96 9.50
C SER A 76 31.08 -7.03 9.77
N VAL A 77 31.46 -8.30 9.63
CA VAL A 77 30.59 -9.46 9.92
C VAL A 77 30.79 -9.87 11.37
N ARG A 78 29.75 -9.74 12.18
CA ARG A 78 29.88 -9.75 13.65
C ARG A 78 29.34 -11.01 14.33
N THR A 79 28.36 -11.65 13.71
CA THR A 79 27.73 -12.85 14.29
C THR A 79 28.19 -14.08 13.52
N ALA A 80 27.78 -15.26 13.99
CA ALA A 80 27.94 -16.48 13.22
C ALA A 80 27.03 -16.52 11.98
N SER A 81 26.05 -15.62 11.89
CA SER A 81 25.21 -15.47 10.70
C SER A 81 26.03 -14.86 9.57
N ALA A 82 25.83 -15.39 8.37
CA ALA A 82 26.50 -14.89 7.19
C ALA A 82 25.99 -13.48 6.83
N ALA A 83 26.91 -12.59 6.46
CA ALA A 83 26.54 -11.35 5.79
C ALA A 83 26.13 -11.64 4.34
N ARG A 84 25.15 -10.88 3.86
CA ARG A 84 24.53 -11.03 2.55
C ARG A 84 24.57 -9.69 1.83
N ILE A 85 24.94 -9.72 0.55
CA ILE A 85 25.15 -8.52 -0.24
C ILE A 85 24.54 -8.71 -1.62
N ALA A 86 23.63 -7.83 -2.02
CA ALA A 86 23.09 -7.80 -3.37
C ALA A 86 23.63 -6.59 -4.14
N PHE A 87 24.11 -6.83 -5.36
CA PHE A 87 24.64 -5.81 -6.26
C PHE A 87 23.64 -5.53 -7.39
N LEU A 88 23.14 -4.30 -7.43
CA LEU A 88 22.03 -3.91 -8.29
C LEU A 88 22.47 -2.80 -9.28
N PRO A 89 23.29 -3.13 -10.32
CA PRO A 89 23.69 -2.15 -11.34
C PRO A 89 22.49 -1.68 -12.16
N SER A 90 22.41 -0.41 -12.53
CA SER A 90 21.36 0.12 -13.44
C SER A 90 21.32 -0.58 -14.79
N VAL A 91 22.46 -1.11 -15.26
CA VAL A 91 22.60 -1.84 -16.54
C VAL A 91 23.13 -3.25 -16.31
N ASP A 92 22.51 -4.24 -16.96
CA ASP A 92 22.82 -5.66 -16.74
C ASP A 92 24.22 -6.06 -17.23
N GLY A 93 24.93 -6.87 -16.43
CA GLY A 93 26.26 -7.38 -16.76
C GLY A 93 27.42 -6.37 -16.70
N PHE A 94 27.21 -5.14 -16.22
CA PHE A 94 28.24 -4.08 -16.23
C PHE A 94 29.14 -4.05 -15.00
N TRP A 95 28.73 -4.67 -13.89
CA TRP A 95 29.51 -4.71 -12.66
C TRP A 95 30.15 -6.08 -12.48
N GLU A 96 31.48 -6.09 -12.31
CA GLU A 96 32.23 -7.21 -11.78
C GLU A 96 32.33 -7.03 -10.27
N THR A 97 31.84 -7.99 -9.50
CA THR A 97 31.66 -7.85 -8.05
C THR A 97 32.55 -8.82 -7.29
N GLU A 98 33.17 -8.36 -6.21
CA GLU A 98 33.99 -9.19 -5.33
C GLU A 98 33.62 -8.98 -3.85
N LEU A 99 33.72 -10.06 -3.07
CA LEU A 99 33.63 -10.03 -1.61
C LEU A 99 34.84 -10.79 -1.03
N VAL A 100 35.75 -10.04 -0.40
CA VAL A 100 37.05 -10.56 0.02
C VAL A 100 37.28 -10.28 1.51
N ALA A 101 37.74 -11.29 2.26
CA ALA A 101 38.15 -11.10 3.65
C ALA A 101 39.39 -10.19 3.71
N ILE A 102 39.36 -9.19 4.60
CA ILE A 102 40.50 -8.31 4.87
C ILE A 102 41.37 -9.01 5.92
N PRO A 103 42.61 -9.42 5.61
CA PRO A 103 43.45 -10.11 6.57
C PRO A 103 43.71 -9.24 7.81
N ALA A 104 43.49 -9.79 9.01
CA ALA A 104 44.07 -9.21 10.21
C ALA A 104 45.60 -9.23 10.07
N ALA A 105 46.30 -8.22 10.60
CA ALA A 105 47.75 -8.07 10.46
C ALA A 105 48.59 -9.26 11.00
N SER A 106 47.96 -10.26 11.61
CA SER A 106 48.55 -11.56 11.94
C SER A 106 47.60 -12.69 11.60
N GLU A 107 48.17 -13.70 10.92
CA GLU A 107 47.63 -15.03 10.61
C GLU A 107 46.95 -15.23 9.24
N GLN A 108 47.61 -16.11 8.47
CA GLN A 108 47.24 -16.78 7.23
C GLN A 108 45.90 -16.37 6.59
N ALA A 109 46.02 -15.63 5.48
CA ALA A 109 44.95 -15.40 4.53
C ALA A 109 44.43 -16.75 4.00
N VAL A 110 43.35 -17.25 4.60
CA VAL A 110 42.55 -18.31 4.00
C VAL A 110 41.78 -17.66 2.86
N ALA A 111 42.19 -17.95 1.62
CA ALA A 111 41.42 -17.65 0.42
C ALA A 111 40.21 -18.59 0.34
N GLU A 112 39.26 -18.44 1.25
CA GLU A 112 37.94 -19.07 1.13
C GLU A 112 36.97 -18.03 0.60
N GLY A 113 36.45 -18.30 -0.60
CA GLY A 113 35.61 -17.36 -1.34
C GLY A 113 34.20 -17.25 -0.75
N ALA A 114 33.61 -16.07 -0.90
CA ALA A 114 32.19 -15.87 -0.72
C ALA A 114 31.38 -16.83 -1.61
N ARG A 115 30.21 -17.25 -1.14
CA ARG A 115 29.24 -17.97 -1.98
C ARG A 115 28.57 -16.93 -2.89
N ALA A 116 28.62 -17.17 -4.20
CA ALA A 116 27.91 -16.35 -5.17
C ALA A 116 26.63 -17.05 -5.62
N SER A 117 25.54 -16.30 -5.66
CA SER A 117 24.29 -16.66 -6.27
C SER A 117 23.83 -15.55 -7.20
N TRP A 118 22.83 -15.88 -8.02
CA TRP A 118 22.19 -14.97 -8.96
C TRP A 118 20.70 -15.05 -8.73
N ASP A 119 20.06 -13.91 -8.54
CA ASP A 119 18.62 -13.86 -8.34
C ASP A 119 18.00 -12.73 -9.18
N SER A 120 16.76 -12.92 -9.60
CA SER A 120 16.01 -11.94 -10.38
C SER A 120 14.89 -11.36 -9.55
N LEU A 121 14.64 -10.06 -9.65
CA LEU A 121 13.44 -9.48 -9.05
C LEU A 121 12.23 -9.83 -9.93
N PRO A 122 11.27 -10.64 -9.46
CA PRO A 122 10.25 -11.27 -10.31
C PRO A 122 9.14 -10.30 -10.76
N TRP A 123 9.08 -9.11 -10.17
CA TRP A 123 8.24 -8.00 -10.66
C TRP A 123 8.95 -7.11 -11.68
N THR A 124 10.13 -7.51 -12.16
CA THR A 124 10.81 -6.81 -13.24
C THR A 124 10.46 -7.45 -14.57
N THR A 125 10.00 -6.63 -15.51
CA THR A 125 9.66 -7.07 -16.89
C THR A 125 10.89 -7.49 -17.70
N SER A 126 12.09 -7.25 -17.17
CA SER A 126 13.36 -7.42 -17.85
C SER A 126 14.00 -8.81 -17.70
N GLY A 127 13.53 -9.64 -16.75
CA GLY A 127 14.16 -10.93 -16.45
C GLY A 127 15.63 -10.82 -16.01
N ARG A 128 16.04 -9.64 -15.53
CA ARG A 128 17.43 -9.37 -15.12
C ARG A 128 17.79 -10.12 -13.86
N SER A 129 19.04 -10.56 -13.81
CA SER A 129 19.61 -11.24 -12.67
C SER A 129 20.71 -10.41 -12.03
N PHE A 130 20.77 -10.46 -10.70
CA PHE A 130 21.66 -9.66 -9.87
C PHE A 130 22.58 -10.58 -9.09
N VAL A 131 23.85 -10.18 -8.97
CA VAL A 131 24.83 -10.94 -8.20
C VAL A 131 24.56 -10.74 -6.72
N CYS A 132 24.43 -11.84 -6.00
CA CYS A 132 24.31 -11.86 -4.57
C CYS A 132 25.48 -12.63 -3.96
N LEU A 133 26.21 -12.02 -3.04
CA LEU A 133 27.36 -12.61 -2.38
C LEU A 133 27.06 -12.83 -0.90
N GLN A 134 27.44 -13.98 -0.39
CA GLN A 134 27.26 -14.36 1.01
C GLN A 134 28.59 -14.80 1.62
N THR A 135 28.89 -14.32 2.82
CA THR A 135 30.07 -14.81 3.56
C THR A 135 29.85 -16.25 4.02
N PRO A 136 30.90 -17.08 4.16
CA PRO A 136 30.73 -18.41 4.71
C PRO A 136 30.16 -18.37 6.14
N ASP A 137 29.28 -19.31 6.46
CA ASP A 137 28.64 -19.40 7.78
C ASP A 137 29.70 -19.51 8.89
N GLY A 138 29.48 -18.81 10.01
CA GLY A 138 30.39 -18.79 11.16
C GLY A 138 31.66 -17.97 10.97
N ARG A 139 31.89 -17.32 9.82
CA ARG A 139 33.08 -16.48 9.57
C ARG A 139 32.82 -15.01 9.93
N GLN A 140 33.22 -14.64 11.14
CA GLN A 140 33.28 -13.25 11.58
C GLN A 140 34.55 -12.56 11.07
N GLY A 141 34.51 -11.23 10.95
CA GLY A 141 35.69 -10.42 10.63
C GLY A 141 35.42 -9.23 9.73
N SER A 142 36.50 -8.58 9.29
CA SER A 142 36.43 -7.49 8.31
C SER A 142 36.48 -8.05 6.89
N TRP A 143 35.54 -7.63 6.07
CA TRP A 143 35.40 -7.98 4.66
C TRP A 143 35.40 -6.71 3.83
N ARG A 144 35.64 -6.84 2.53
CA ARG A 144 35.54 -5.76 1.56
C ARG A 144 34.62 -6.22 0.44
N ALA A 145 33.52 -5.50 0.26
CA ALA A 145 32.75 -5.55 -0.97
C ALA A 145 33.39 -4.59 -1.97
N ALA A 146 33.55 -5.00 -3.22
CA ALA A 146 33.99 -4.10 -4.28
C ALA A 146 33.30 -4.38 -5.61
N ILE A 147 33.25 -3.34 -6.42
CA ILE A 147 32.71 -3.30 -7.77
C ILE A 147 33.82 -2.78 -8.67
N HIS A 148 34.01 -3.45 -9.81
CA HIS A 148 34.79 -2.97 -10.94
C HIS A 148 33.87 -2.86 -12.15
N SER A 149 34.01 -1.79 -12.93
CA SER A 149 33.20 -1.57 -14.11
C SER A 149 33.99 -0.91 -15.25
N SER A 150 33.57 -1.20 -16.47
CA SER A 150 34.10 -0.57 -17.68
C SER A 150 33.57 0.86 -17.89
N GLY A 151 32.56 1.29 -17.13
CA GLY A 151 31.96 2.63 -17.23
C GLY A 151 31.37 3.13 -15.92
N PRO A 152 30.97 4.41 -15.85
CA PRO A 152 30.32 5.00 -14.68
C PRO A 152 28.84 4.57 -14.65
N ILE A 153 28.61 3.31 -14.34
CA ILE A 153 27.26 2.75 -14.25
C ILE A 153 26.74 2.93 -12.83
N ASP A 154 25.68 3.71 -12.69
CA ASP A 154 24.96 3.91 -11.43
C ASP A 154 24.37 2.59 -10.93
N GLY A 155 24.17 2.48 -9.63
CA GLY A 155 23.46 1.33 -9.07
C GLY A 155 23.29 1.41 -7.56
N TYR A 156 22.80 0.32 -6.97
CA TYR A 156 22.71 0.16 -5.52
C TYR A 156 23.45 -1.08 -5.05
N VAL A 157 23.95 -1.02 -3.82
CA VAL A 157 24.37 -2.20 -3.05
C VAL A 157 23.49 -2.29 -1.82
N VAL A 158 22.91 -3.47 -1.58
CA VAL A 158 22.12 -3.77 -0.37
C VAL A 158 22.90 -4.76 0.47
N ILE A 159 23.10 -4.46 1.76
CA ILE A 159 23.98 -5.20 2.65
C ILE A 159 23.24 -5.51 3.95
N ASP A 160 23.16 -6.79 4.28
CA ASP A 160 22.92 -7.27 5.63
C ASP A 160 24.26 -7.74 6.21
N ASP A 161 24.71 -7.13 7.30
CA ASP A 161 25.98 -7.45 7.94
C ASP A 161 25.90 -8.66 8.90
N GLY A 162 24.72 -9.29 8.99
CA GLY A 162 24.41 -10.41 9.87
C GLY A 162 24.29 -10.02 11.34
N SER A 163 24.31 -8.73 11.69
CA SER A 163 24.29 -8.29 13.09
C SER A 163 22.96 -8.56 13.81
N GLY A 164 21.86 -8.68 13.06
CA GLY A 164 20.50 -8.75 13.59
C GLY A 164 20.01 -7.45 14.24
N VAL A 165 20.76 -6.36 14.06
CA VAL A 165 20.37 -5.02 14.54
C VAL A 165 19.38 -4.42 13.57
N GLU A 166 18.39 -3.70 14.09
CA GLU A 166 17.36 -3.08 13.28
C GLU A 166 17.41 -1.56 13.41
N LEU A 167 17.24 -0.85 12.28
CA LEU A 167 16.90 0.56 12.23
C LEU A 167 15.39 0.70 12.01
N SER A 168 14.75 1.39 12.94
CA SER A 168 13.34 1.74 12.92
C SER A 168 13.18 3.22 12.62
N THR A 169 12.28 3.57 11.71
CA THR A 169 11.94 4.97 11.40
C THR A 169 10.45 5.16 11.19
N SER A 170 9.89 6.27 11.67
CA SER A 170 8.46 6.57 11.54
C SER A 170 8.24 8.04 11.19
N VAL A 171 7.19 8.30 10.41
CA VAL A 171 6.72 9.67 10.19
C VAL A 171 6.07 10.19 11.46
N GLY A 172 6.29 11.46 11.80
CA GLY A 172 5.71 12.09 12.99
C GLY A 172 4.22 12.45 12.83
N SER A 173 3.70 12.43 11.60
CA SER A 173 2.28 12.63 11.32
C SER A 173 1.91 12.00 9.96
N LEU A 174 0.68 11.52 9.85
CA LEU A 174 0.09 11.13 8.57
C LEU A 174 -0.38 12.33 7.73
N VAL A 175 -0.52 13.52 8.35
CA VAL A 175 -0.86 14.75 7.62
C VAL A 175 0.40 15.30 6.95
N THR A 176 0.62 14.90 5.71
CA THR A 176 1.80 15.29 4.92
C THR A 176 1.39 16.29 3.85
N LEU A 177 1.49 17.58 4.17
CA LEU A 177 1.08 18.67 3.27
C LEU A 177 2.28 19.42 2.70
N SER A 178 2.17 19.86 1.46
CA SER A 178 3.07 20.85 0.89
C SER A 178 3.03 22.16 1.69
N GLY A 179 4.20 22.78 1.85
CA GLY A 179 4.42 23.95 2.69
C GLY A 179 4.50 23.67 4.20
N HIS A 180 4.25 22.44 4.67
CA HIS A 180 4.28 22.08 6.08
C HIS A 180 5.47 21.16 6.41
N PRO A 181 6.12 21.30 7.58
CA PRO A 181 7.24 20.45 7.94
C PRO A 181 6.78 19.00 8.18
N ILE A 182 7.48 18.05 7.56
CA ILE A 182 7.38 16.61 7.80
C ILE A 182 8.59 16.20 8.63
N ARG A 183 8.33 15.45 9.71
CA ARG A 183 9.34 14.92 10.61
C ARG A 183 9.41 13.40 10.48
N LEU A 184 10.61 12.86 10.49
CA LEU A 184 10.89 11.43 10.60
C LEU A 184 11.71 11.18 11.86
N HIS A 185 11.22 10.30 12.71
CA HIS A 185 11.90 9.83 13.91
C HIS A 185 12.72 8.59 13.57
N SER A 186 13.93 8.46 14.13
CA SER A 186 14.81 7.31 13.89
C SER A 186 15.34 6.73 15.19
N SER A 187 15.35 5.40 15.30
CA SER A 187 15.89 4.68 16.45
C SER A 187 16.46 3.33 16.03
N PHE A 188 17.51 2.86 16.72
CA PHE A 188 17.97 1.49 16.60
C PHE A 188 17.29 0.59 17.63
N SER A 189 17.30 -0.73 17.36
CA SER A 189 16.93 -1.75 18.35
C SER A 189 17.78 -1.65 19.63
N ASP A 190 17.24 -2.18 20.74
CA ASP A 190 17.84 -2.09 22.07
C ASP A 190 19.35 -2.42 22.09
N GLY A 191 20.11 -1.57 22.79
CA GLY A 191 21.56 -1.73 22.93
C GLY A 191 22.39 -0.85 21.99
N TYR A 192 21.77 -0.19 21.00
CA TYR A 192 22.42 0.75 20.10
C TYR A 192 21.89 2.18 20.26
N SER A 193 22.79 3.15 20.14
CA SER A 193 22.47 4.58 20.11
C SER A 193 22.78 5.18 18.75
N VAL A 194 21.94 6.11 18.27
CA VAL A 194 22.20 6.82 17.01
C VAL A 194 23.44 7.69 17.20
N ARG A 195 24.43 7.52 16.30
CA ARG A 195 25.68 8.29 16.29
C ARG A 195 25.74 9.31 15.16
N SER A 196 25.12 9.00 14.03
CA SER A 196 24.94 9.93 12.93
C SER A 196 23.75 9.51 12.10
N ILE A 197 23.09 10.48 11.49
CA ILE A 197 21.99 10.28 10.57
C ILE A 197 22.16 11.20 9.37
N VAL A 198 21.94 10.64 8.18
CA VAL A 198 21.93 11.38 6.91
C VAL A 198 20.64 11.01 6.21
N ALA A 199 19.90 12.00 5.75
CA ALA A 199 18.71 11.81 4.95
C ALA A 199 18.91 12.40 3.55
N GLU A 200 18.65 11.58 2.53
CA GLU A 200 18.49 12.03 1.16
C GLU A 200 17.00 12.10 0.83
N ILE A 201 16.55 13.27 0.40
CA ILE A 201 15.17 13.57 0.06
C ILE A 201 15.14 13.92 -1.42
N VAL A 202 14.38 13.15 -2.20
CA VAL A 202 14.15 13.40 -3.62
C VAL A 202 12.71 13.86 -3.81
N GLY A 203 12.53 15.08 -4.30
CA GLY A 203 11.21 15.65 -4.57
C GLY A 203 10.60 15.20 -5.89
N PRO A 204 9.31 15.53 -6.14
CA PRO A 204 8.57 15.08 -7.32
C PRO A 204 9.09 15.67 -8.64
N ASP A 205 9.87 16.76 -8.57
CA ASP A 205 10.57 17.37 -9.70
C ASP A 205 12.00 16.82 -9.89
N GLY A 206 12.38 15.78 -9.13
CA GLY A 206 13.72 15.21 -9.11
C GLY A 206 14.73 16.00 -8.30
N THR A 207 14.32 17.08 -7.63
CA THR A 207 15.24 17.85 -6.78
C THR A 207 15.74 17.02 -5.61
N LYS A 208 17.06 16.94 -5.45
CA LYS A 208 17.70 16.23 -4.36
C LYS A 208 18.10 17.20 -3.25
N GLN A 209 17.76 16.86 -2.02
CA GLN A 209 18.20 17.54 -0.80
C GLN A 209 18.85 16.53 0.14
N VAL A 210 20.05 16.83 0.62
CA VAL A 210 20.70 16.03 1.67
C VAL A 210 20.66 16.80 2.98
N GLN A 211 20.29 16.12 4.06
CA GLN A 211 20.30 16.64 5.42
C GLN A 211 21.13 15.74 6.32
N ALA A 212 21.93 16.33 7.20
CA ALA A 212 22.65 15.63 8.26
C ALA A 212 22.32 16.33 9.59
N PRO A 213 21.15 16.04 10.19
CA PRO A 213 20.73 16.70 11.42
C PRO A 213 21.63 16.30 12.61
N ASP A 214 21.59 17.14 13.65
CA ASP A 214 22.34 16.88 14.89
C ASP A 214 21.81 15.63 15.60
N VAL A 215 22.75 14.84 16.12
CA VAL A 215 22.53 13.50 16.67
C VAL A 215 21.64 13.52 17.91
N GLU A 216 21.62 14.63 18.65
CA GLU A 216 20.79 14.78 19.86
C GLU A 216 19.30 14.67 19.57
N ARG A 217 18.87 14.91 18.32
CA ARG A 217 17.44 14.88 17.96
C ARG A 217 17.01 13.56 17.32
N SER A 218 17.90 12.82 16.68
CA SER A 218 17.60 11.64 15.84
C SER A 218 16.45 11.85 14.84
N ASP A 219 16.13 13.11 14.54
CA ASP A 219 14.97 13.53 13.76
C ASP A 219 15.44 14.16 12.46
N VAL A 220 14.86 13.74 11.35
CA VAL A 220 14.98 14.39 10.04
C VAL A 220 13.74 15.26 9.84
N VAL A 221 13.92 16.53 9.48
CA VAL A 221 12.80 17.46 9.25
C VAL A 221 12.97 18.17 7.93
N PHE A 222 12.00 18.04 7.04
CA PHE A 222 12.00 18.74 5.75
C PHE A 222 10.61 19.32 5.46
N THR A 223 10.56 20.35 4.61
CA THR A 223 9.31 20.99 4.20
C THR A 223 9.12 20.77 2.70
N PRO A 224 8.15 19.96 2.27
CA PRO A 224 7.84 19.77 0.86
C PRO A 224 7.45 21.11 0.23
N ARG A 225 8.08 21.46 -0.90
CA ARG A 225 7.82 22.73 -1.61
C ARG A 225 6.72 22.60 -2.65
N ALA A 226 6.42 21.38 -3.07
CA ALA A 226 5.38 21.05 -4.03
C ALA A 226 4.59 19.85 -3.51
N ALA A 227 3.37 19.69 -4.01
CA ALA A 227 2.65 18.43 -3.82
C ALA A 227 3.20 17.36 -4.75
N GLY A 228 3.03 16.11 -4.35
CA GLY A 228 3.52 14.93 -5.05
C GLY A 228 4.40 14.08 -4.15
N ARG A 229 5.08 13.13 -4.78
CA ARG A 229 5.83 12.08 -4.09
C ARG A 229 7.22 12.53 -3.72
N TYR A 230 7.62 12.20 -2.51
CA TYR A 230 8.94 12.38 -1.97
C TYR A 230 9.50 11.02 -1.57
N THR A 231 10.67 10.68 -2.09
CA THR A 231 11.44 9.52 -1.63
C THR A 231 12.42 10.01 -0.57
N VAL A 232 12.34 9.44 0.63
CA VAL A 232 13.25 9.78 1.73
C VAL A 232 14.03 8.54 2.14
N ARG A 233 15.33 8.56 1.89
CA ARG A 233 16.25 7.54 2.39
C ARG A 233 16.95 8.07 3.62
N VAL A 234 16.79 7.38 4.74
CA VAL A 234 17.51 7.65 5.99
C VAL A 234 18.61 6.63 6.15
N THR A 235 19.86 7.09 6.25
CA THR A 235 21.02 6.26 6.55
C THR A 235 21.54 6.65 7.93
N ALA A 236 21.61 5.69 8.84
CA ALA A 236 22.04 5.93 10.21
C ALA A 236 23.22 5.04 10.59
N VAL A 237 24.11 5.58 11.42
CA VAL A 237 25.18 4.81 12.08
C VAL A 237 24.79 4.67 13.54
N GLY A 238 24.65 3.43 14.00
CA GLY A 238 24.38 3.06 15.39
C GLY A 238 25.67 2.65 16.08
N VAL A 239 25.78 2.94 17.39
CA VAL A 239 26.92 2.52 18.22
C VAL A 239 26.43 1.88 19.50
N ASP A 240 26.97 0.71 19.84
CA ASP A 240 26.66 0.01 21.08
C ASP A 240 27.53 0.47 22.27
N ALA A 241 27.29 -0.10 23.45
CA ALA A 241 28.05 0.21 24.66
C ALA A 241 29.55 -0.15 24.58
N ARG A 242 29.96 -1.00 23.62
CA ARG A 242 31.35 -1.42 23.38
C ARG A 242 32.05 -0.53 22.34
N GLY A 243 31.32 0.39 21.70
CA GLY A 243 31.83 1.24 20.63
C GLY A 243 31.72 0.61 19.24
N GLU A 244 31.06 -0.55 19.12
CA GLU A 244 30.86 -1.25 17.86
C GLU A 244 29.84 -0.50 17.00
N ARG A 245 30.15 -0.33 15.72
CA ARG A 245 29.36 0.50 14.80
C ARG A 245 28.59 -0.35 13.82
N VAL A 246 27.29 -0.11 13.69
CA VAL A 246 26.46 -0.63 12.58
C VAL A 246 26.01 0.53 11.71
N MET A 247 25.80 0.29 10.42
CA MET A 247 25.25 1.26 9.49
C MET A 247 24.08 0.62 8.77
N LEU A 248 22.90 1.22 8.86
CA LEU A 248 21.65 0.71 8.28
C LEU A 248 20.92 1.83 7.56
N SER A 249 19.94 1.48 6.72
CA SER A 249 19.08 2.47 6.07
C SER A 249 17.62 2.06 6.04
N THR A 250 16.74 3.06 6.04
CA THR A 250 15.29 2.92 5.79
C THR A 250 14.83 3.86 4.68
N GLN A 251 13.73 3.50 4.04
CA GLN A 251 13.25 4.12 2.81
C GLN A 251 11.76 4.40 2.96
N HIS A 252 11.38 5.66 2.77
CA HIS A 252 9.99 6.12 2.86
C HIS A 252 9.56 6.67 1.51
N LEU A 253 8.36 6.29 1.08
CA LEU A 253 7.63 6.97 0.04
C LEU A 253 6.56 7.83 0.73
N ILE A 254 6.72 9.14 0.67
CA ILE A 254 5.85 10.12 1.33
C ILE A 254 5.15 10.95 0.26
N HIS A 255 3.82 10.90 0.21
CA HIS A 255 3.05 11.78 -0.65
C HIS A 255 2.74 13.09 0.10
N ALA A 256 3.20 14.23 -0.41
CA ALA A 256 2.82 15.54 0.11
C ALA A 256 1.60 16.06 -0.66
N GLU A 257 0.49 16.31 0.02
CA GLU A 257 -0.72 16.82 -0.62
C GLU A 257 -0.76 18.36 -0.72
N GLN A 258 -1.54 18.87 -1.66
CA GLN A 258 -1.93 20.28 -1.61
C GLN A 258 -2.91 20.48 -0.45
N PRO A 259 -2.73 21.53 0.38
CA PRO A 259 -3.75 21.94 1.33
C PRO A 259 -5.08 22.20 0.61
N ALA A 260 -6.18 21.73 1.20
CA ALA A 260 -7.53 22.02 0.69
C ALA A 260 -8.22 23.10 1.53
N PRO A 261 -9.31 23.71 1.02
CA PRO A 261 -10.16 24.55 1.85
C PRO A 261 -10.68 23.78 3.05
N MET A 262 -10.65 24.44 4.21
CA MET A 262 -11.14 23.90 5.47
C MET A 262 -12.63 23.56 5.40
N LEU A 263 -13.05 22.48 6.05
CA LEU A 263 -14.45 22.02 6.09
C LEU A 263 -15.41 23.08 6.66
N GLY A 264 -14.93 23.99 7.51
CA GLY A 264 -15.73 25.06 8.10
C GLY A 264 -16.84 24.53 9.02
N ARG A 265 -17.94 25.28 9.15
CA ARG A 265 -19.08 24.91 10.00
C ARG A 265 -19.95 23.84 9.34
N VAL A 266 -20.32 22.82 10.12
CA VAL A 266 -21.27 21.78 9.70
C VAL A 266 -22.67 22.37 9.54
N ARG A 267 -23.30 22.10 8.39
CA ARG A 267 -24.68 22.47 8.11
C ARG A 267 -25.51 21.20 8.10
N ALA A 268 -26.51 21.12 8.96
CA ALA A 268 -27.41 19.99 9.00
C ALA A 268 -28.72 20.30 8.28
N GLN A 269 -29.19 19.39 7.45
CA GLN A 269 -30.49 19.48 6.78
C GLN A 269 -31.18 18.11 6.78
N VAL A 270 -32.46 18.09 7.16
CA VAL A 270 -33.30 16.90 7.04
C VAL A 270 -33.74 16.75 5.58
N LEU A 271 -33.46 15.58 5.01
CA LEU A 271 -33.84 15.18 3.66
C LEU A 271 -35.27 14.66 3.63
N GLY A 272 -35.88 14.64 2.44
CA GLY A 272 -37.28 14.22 2.27
C GLY A 272 -37.56 12.75 2.62
N ASP A 273 -36.53 11.91 2.70
CA ASP A 273 -36.62 10.52 3.14
C ASP A 273 -36.30 10.33 4.64
N GLY A 274 -36.09 11.43 5.37
CA GLY A 274 -35.75 11.46 6.78
C GLY A 274 -34.25 11.41 7.08
N GLY A 275 -33.38 11.17 6.09
CA GLY A 275 -31.93 11.24 6.30
C GLY A 275 -31.48 12.64 6.73
N ILE A 276 -30.38 12.74 7.46
CA ILE A 276 -29.80 14.04 7.88
C ILE A 276 -28.53 14.25 7.08
N GLU A 277 -28.56 15.20 6.14
CA GLU A 277 -27.37 15.62 5.42
C GLU A 277 -26.55 16.57 6.31
N LEU A 278 -25.27 16.23 6.47
CA LEU A 278 -24.24 17.01 7.14
C LEU A 278 -23.31 17.59 6.07
N GLY A 279 -23.63 18.80 5.61
CA GLY A 279 -22.88 19.52 4.58
C GLY A 279 -21.71 20.32 5.13
N PHE A 280 -20.61 20.35 4.37
CA PHE A 280 -19.39 21.08 4.68
C PHE A 280 -19.10 22.16 3.63
N ALA A 281 -18.06 22.97 3.83
CA ALA A 281 -17.57 23.86 2.81
C ALA A 281 -17.14 23.07 1.55
N PRO A 282 -17.50 23.54 0.34
CA PRO A 282 -17.17 22.84 -0.89
C PRO A 282 -15.69 22.97 -1.23
N ASP A 283 -15.19 22.01 -2.00
CA ASP A 283 -13.87 22.07 -2.63
C ASP A 283 -14.01 22.53 -4.09
N PRO A 284 -13.63 23.78 -4.41
CA PRO A 284 -13.76 24.29 -5.77
C PRO A 284 -12.78 23.63 -6.75
N SER A 285 -11.76 22.90 -6.27
CA SER A 285 -10.86 22.15 -7.15
C SER A 285 -11.53 20.93 -7.80
N GLY A 286 -12.66 20.48 -7.27
CA GLY A 286 -13.33 19.26 -7.72
C GLY A 286 -12.57 17.98 -7.39
N ARG A 287 -11.54 18.05 -6.52
CA ARG A 287 -10.81 16.90 -6.00
C ARG A 287 -11.78 15.90 -5.37
N ARG A 288 -11.55 14.61 -5.64
CA ARG A 288 -12.29 13.53 -4.98
C ARG A 288 -11.64 13.22 -3.65
N THR A 289 -12.43 13.22 -2.59
CA THR A 289 -11.95 13.05 -1.21
C THR A 289 -12.80 12.06 -0.45
N ILE A 290 -12.22 11.33 0.50
CA ILE A 290 -13.01 10.60 1.51
C ILE A 290 -13.23 11.55 2.68
N VAL A 291 -14.49 11.84 3.00
CA VAL A 291 -14.86 12.51 4.25
C VAL A 291 -15.30 11.43 5.22
N ALA A 292 -14.78 11.45 6.44
CA ALA A 292 -15.16 10.52 7.49
C ALA A 292 -15.28 11.22 8.85
N ALA A 293 -16.21 10.77 9.70
CA ALA A 293 -16.41 11.34 11.02
C ALA A 293 -17.05 10.32 11.98
N GLU A 294 -16.73 10.47 13.26
CA GLU A 294 -17.48 9.82 14.33
C GLU A 294 -18.65 10.72 14.75
N VAL A 295 -19.83 10.15 14.89
CA VAL A 295 -21.01 10.84 15.43
C VAL A 295 -21.14 10.49 16.90
N TRP A 296 -21.22 11.52 17.74
CA TRP A 296 -21.39 11.40 19.17
C TRP A 296 -22.63 12.18 19.60
N GLY A 297 -23.23 11.79 20.73
CA GLY A 297 -24.29 12.54 21.39
C GLY A 297 -24.27 12.26 22.89
N GLU A 298 -25.25 12.79 23.62
CA GLU A 298 -25.37 12.59 25.06
C GLU A 298 -26.57 11.72 25.41
N ARG A 299 -26.37 10.82 26.37
CA ARG A 299 -27.44 10.07 27.02
C ARG A 299 -27.32 10.24 28.52
N ASN A 300 -28.29 10.93 29.13
CA ASN A 300 -28.26 11.31 30.55
C ASN A 300 -27.02 12.14 30.94
N GLY A 301 -26.55 13.01 30.03
CA GLY A 301 -25.37 13.87 30.24
C GLY A 301 -24.01 13.19 30.02
N GLU A 302 -23.99 11.91 29.65
CA GLU A 302 -22.75 11.18 29.33
C GLU A 302 -22.56 11.07 27.82
N PRO A 303 -21.33 11.25 27.30
CA PRO A 303 -21.04 11.11 25.89
C PRO A 303 -21.14 9.65 25.44
N VAL A 304 -21.88 9.42 24.36
CA VAL A 304 -22.12 8.10 23.75
C VAL A 304 -21.81 8.18 22.26
N ALA A 305 -21.00 7.23 21.78
CA ALA A 305 -20.77 7.06 20.35
C ALA A 305 -22.06 6.55 19.68
N VAL A 306 -22.46 7.19 18.59
CA VAL A 306 -23.70 6.89 17.87
C VAL A 306 -23.40 5.95 16.70
N CYS A 307 -22.56 6.42 15.78
CA CYS A 307 -22.07 5.65 14.65
C CYS A 307 -20.85 6.35 14.05
N TRP A 308 -20.11 5.66 13.21
CA TRP A 308 -19.11 6.28 12.33
C TRP A 308 -19.69 6.43 10.92
N LEU A 309 -19.34 7.51 10.22
CA LEU A 309 -19.80 7.83 8.87
C LEU A 309 -18.62 8.05 7.93
N SER A 310 -18.77 7.67 6.66
CA SER A 310 -17.81 8.00 5.60
C SER A 310 -18.44 8.04 4.21
N ARG A 311 -17.84 8.82 3.31
CA ARG A 311 -18.27 8.93 1.92
C ARG A 311 -17.16 9.46 1.01
N VAL A 312 -17.07 8.93 -0.21
CA VAL A 312 -16.30 9.57 -1.28
C VAL A 312 -17.10 10.75 -1.84
N CYS A 313 -16.55 11.95 -1.70
CA CYS A 313 -17.16 13.21 -2.14
C CYS A 313 -16.41 13.77 -3.35
N GLY A 314 -17.11 14.59 -4.14
CA GLY A 314 -16.50 15.46 -5.15
C GLY A 314 -16.33 16.88 -4.59
N SER A 315 -16.67 17.89 -5.39
CA SER A 315 -16.69 19.30 -4.94
C SER A 315 -17.62 19.53 -3.76
N ASP A 316 -18.80 18.91 -3.77
CA ASP A 316 -19.77 19.00 -2.69
C ASP A 316 -19.45 17.92 -1.64
N ARG A 317 -18.99 18.38 -0.48
CA ARG A 317 -18.60 17.52 0.65
C ARG A 317 -19.77 17.39 1.61
N SER A 318 -20.21 16.16 1.83
CA SER A 318 -21.34 15.88 2.73
C SER A 318 -21.28 14.46 3.28
N LEU A 319 -21.78 14.27 4.50
CA LEU A 319 -22.14 12.96 5.06
C LEU A 319 -23.65 12.88 5.24
N VAL A 320 -24.20 11.67 5.27
CA VAL A 320 -25.63 11.46 5.56
C VAL A 320 -25.77 10.54 6.77
N LEU A 321 -26.40 11.05 7.82
CA LEU A 321 -26.73 10.33 9.04
C LEU A 321 -28.16 9.79 8.96
N ASP A 322 -28.32 8.48 9.11
CA ASP A 322 -29.63 7.85 9.25
C ASP A 322 -30.15 8.04 10.70
N PRO A 323 -31.33 8.63 10.93
CA PRO A 323 -31.87 8.86 12.27
C PRO A 323 -32.04 7.60 13.11
N ARG A 324 -32.12 6.42 12.48
CA ARG A 324 -32.15 5.15 13.20
C ARG A 324 -30.91 4.93 14.05
N TRP A 325 -29.73 5.46 13.67
CA TRP A 325 -28.53 5.39 14.49
C TRP A 325 -28.68 6.17 15.81
N ILE A 326 -29.28 7.36 15.76
CA ILE A 326 -29.52 8.20 16.93
C ILE A 326 -30.49 7.49 17.89
N ALA A 327 -31.60 6.97 17.34
CA ALA A 327 -32.58 6.21 18.11
C ALA A 327 -32.00 4.89 18.67
N TYR A 328 -31.15 4.19 17.92
CA TYR A 328 -30.47 2.97 18.37
C TYR A 328 -29.51 3.25 19.54
N ALA A 329 -28.75 4.35 19.48
CA ALA A 329 -27.86 4.76 20.57
C ALA A 329 -28.63 5.32 21.79
N GLY A 330 -29.85 5.83 21.58
CA GLY A 330 -30.70 6.42 22.61
C GLY A 330 -30.15 7.75 23.13
N VAL A 331 -29.55 8.55 22.26
CA VAL A 331 -29.00 9.88 22.59
C VAL A 331 -29.98 10.99 22.25
N ASP A 332 -29.81 12.17 22.86
CA ASP A 332 -30.58 13.36 22.53
C ASP A 332 -30.09 13.96 21.19
N PRO A 333 -30.96 14.08 20.15
CA PRO A 333 -30.63 14.74 18.89
C PRO A 333 -30.02 16.14 19.01
N ALA A 334 -30.40 16.90 20.03
CA ALA A 334 -29.92 18.27 20.23
C ALA A 334 -28.45 18.34 20.69
N THR A 335 -27.88 17.20 21.10
CA THR A 335 -26.52 17.10 21.64
C THR A 335 -25.52 16.49 20.64
N LEU A 336 -25.97 16.26 19.40
CA LEU A 336 -25.14 15.62 18.39
C LEU A 336 -23.92 16.47 18.03
N GLU A 337 -22.81 15.77 17.82
CA GLU A 337 -21.57 16.37 17.36
C GLU A 337 -20.76 15.39 16.51
N LEU A 338 -19.83 15.94 15.75
CA LEU A 338 -18.83 15.18 15.04
C LEU A 338 -17.51 15.21 15.82
N ARG A 339 -16.85 14.05 15.92
CA ARG A 339 -15.47 13.92 16.41
C ARG A 339 -14.59 13.27 15.36
N ASN A 340 -13.30 13.56 15.43
CA ASN A 340 -12.29 13.02 14.51
C ASN A 340 -12.71 13.13 13.03
N LEU A 341 -13.34 14.27 12.70
CA LEU A 341 -13.80 14.59 11.35
C LEU A 341 -12.58 14.81 10.47
N ARG A 342 -12.50 14.08 9.36
CA ARG A 342 -11.31 14.06 8.52
C ARG A 342 -11.64 14.04 7.04
N VAL A 343 -10.76 14.64 6.26
CA VAL A 343 -10.78 14.63 4.79
C VAL A 343 -9.50 13.97 4.32
N HIS A 344 -9.62 12.94 3.49
CA HIS A 344 -8.48 12.30 2.83
C HIS A 344 -8.53 12.55 1.33
N ASP A 345 -7.38 12.70 0.70
CA ASP A 345 -7.30 12.52 -0.75
C ASP A 345 -7.64 11.05 -1.09
N VAL A 346 -8.49 10.82 -2.09
CA VAL A 346 -8.93 9.46 -2.44
C VAL A 346 -7.87 8.65 -3.21
N GLY A 347 -6.87 9.32 -3.77
CA GLY A 347 -5.77 8.69 -4.50
C GLY A 347 -4.61 8.31 -3.58
N SER A 348 -4.08 9.30 -2.85
CA SER A 348 -2.92 9.14 -1.98
C SER A 348 -3.27 8.63 -0.58
N MET A 349 -4.53 8.72 -0.16
CA MET A 349 -5.03 8.43 1.21
C MET A 349 -4.50 9.36 2.30
N VAL A 350 -3.69 10.36 1.94
CA VAL A 350 -3.17 11.37 2.87
C VAL A 350 -4.34 12.15 3.47
N PRO A 351 -4.47 12.19 4.81
CA PRO A 351 -5.38 13.11 5.49
C PRO A 351 -4.95 14.55 5.18
N ILE A 352 -5.86 15.31 4.57
CA ILE A 352 -5.68 16.72 4.22
C ILE A 352 -6.05 17.63 5.39
N GLU A 353 -7.10 17.26 6.12
CA GLU A 353 -7.60 17.99 7.28
C GLU A 353 -8.12 17.00 8.32
N VAL A 354 -7.83 17.27 9.59
CA VAL A 354 -8.35 16.54 10.74
C VAL A 354 -8.87 17.57 11.75
N VAL A 355 -10.14 17.46 12.10
CA VAL A 355 -10.85 18.31 13.06
C VAL A 355 -11.30 17.43 14.22
N GLU A 356 -10.75 17.70 15.41
CA GLU A 356 -11.02 16.90 16.61
C GLU A 356 -12.51 16.88 16.98
N ARG A 357 -13.18 18.04 16.87
CA ARG A 357 -14.59 18.22 17.23
C ARG A 357 -15.26 19.28 16.37
N ALA A 358 -16.47 19.01 15.90
CA ALA A 358 -17.30 19.96 15.19
C ALA A 358 -18.77 19.85 15.64
N GLU A 359 -19.38 20.98 16.01
CA GLU A 359 -20.76 21.03 16.45
C GLU A 359 -21.73 20.81 15.28
N ILE A 360 -22.72 19.94 15.48
CA ILE A 360 -23.89 19.86 14.62
C ILE A 360 -24.90 20.84 15.21
N GLY A 361 -25.22 21.92 14.50
CA GLY A 361 -26.25 22.87 14.97
C GLY A 361 -27.58 22.15 15.25
N ALA A 362 -28.42 22.73 16.11
CA ALA A 362 -29.69 22.11 16.51
C ALA A 362 -30.52 21.64 15.30
N ILE A 363 -30.96 20.39 15.34
CA ILE A 363 -31.77 19.76 14.29
C ILE A 363 -33.10 19.33 14.91
N GLU A 364 -34.21 19.75 14.31
CA GLU A 364 -35.53 19.21 14.61
C GLU A 364 -35.74 17.94 13.77
N ILE A 365 -35.77 16.77 14.42
CA ILE A 365 -35.99 15.47 13.77
C ILE A 365 -36.96 14.62 14.57
N GLU A 366 -37.82 13.89 13.86
CA GLU A 366 -38.63 12.83 14.44
C GLU A 366 -37.84 11.52 14.42
N LEU A 367 -37.56 10.98 15.61
CA LEU A 367 -36.89 9.70 15.74
C LEU A 367 -37.87 8.52 15.57
N PRO A 368 -37.44 7.43 14.93
CA PRO A 368 -38.24 6.21 14.88
C PRO A 368 -38.43 5.61 16.27
N ALA A 369 -39.66 5.20 16.61
CA ALA A 369 -40.03 4.73 17.95
C ALA A 369 -39.43 3.36 18.33
N VAL A 370 -39.10 2.51 17.35
CA VAL A 370 -38.50 1.19 17.56
C VAL A 370 -37.41 0.98 16.52
N VAL A 371 -36.20 0.66 16.98
CA VAL A 371 -35.07 0.29 16.12
C VAL A 371 -34.53 -1.05 16.58
N GLY A 372 -34.44 -2.00 15.65
CA GLY A 372 -33.80 -3.30 15.87
C GLY A 372 -32.30 -3.25 15.61
N GLU A 373 -31.69 -4.39 15.32
CA GLU A 373 -30.27 -4.45 14.93
C GLU A 373 -29.97 -3.60 13.68
N PRO A 374 -28.74 -3.06 13.55
CA PRO A 374 -28.33 -2.30 12.38
C PRO A 374 -28.58 -3.04 11.07
N THR A 375 -29.34 -2.41 10.18
CA THR A 375 -29.69 -2.98 8.87
C THR A 375 -28.63 -2.65 7.82
N ALA A 376 -28.58 -3.41 6.71
CA ALA A 376 -27.69 -3.10 5.59
C ALA A 376 -27.88 -1.66 5.07
N ASP A 377 -29.12 -1.16 5.01
CA ASP A 377 -29.40 0.23 4.62
C ASP A 377 -28.77 1.24 5.59
N MET A 378 -28.70 0.94 6.88
CA MET A 378 -28.04 1.81 7.86
C MET A 378 -26.52 1.83 7.69
N LEU A 379 -25.92 0.74 7.21
CA LEU A 379 -24.47 0.55 7.07
C LEU A 379 -23.88 1.07 5.76
N ARG A 380 -24.64 1.00 4.65
CA ARG A 380 -24.16 1.38 3.30
C ARG A 380 -25.07 2.38 2.57
N GLY A 381 -26.13 2.84 3.24
CA GLY A 381 -27.16 3.67 2.63
C GLY A 381 -28.06 2.88 1.68
N ARG A 382 -28.91 3.59 0.94
CA ARG A 382 -29.75 3.01 -0.12
C ARG A 382 -29.19 3.39 -1.49
N SER A 383 -29.04 2.41 -2.38
CA SER A 383 -28.81 2.75 -3.77
C SER A 383 -30.08 3.31 -4.38
N ALA A 384 -30.01 4.50 -4.97
CA ALA A 384 -31.09 5.05 -5.79
C ALA A 384 -31.32 4.25 -7.09
N ARG A 385 -30.38 3.35 -7.47
CA ARG A 385 -30.38 2.64 -8.75
C ARG A 385 -29.91 1.19 -8.59
N MET A 386 -30.67 0.22 -9.08
CA MET A 386 -30.08 -1.07 -9.42
C MET A 386 -29.17 -0.87 -10.62
N VAL A 387 -27.87 -1.17 -10.51
CA VAL A 387 -26.90 -0.99 -11.62
C VAL A 387 -27.33 -1.77 -12.88
N ALA A 388 -28.07 -2.88 -12.72
CA ALA A 388 -28.66 -3.63 -13.84
C ALA A 388 -29.74 -2.87 -14.67
N SER A 389 -30.17 -1.67 -14.25
CA SER A 389 -31.25 -0.91 -14.91
C SER A 389 -30.79 0.03 -16.03
N GLU A 390 -29.48 0.21 -16.24
CA GLU A 390 -28.92 1.16 -17.23
C GLU A 390 -28.47 0.51 -18.56
N LEU A 391 -28.79 -0.76 -18.78
CA LEU A 391 -28.60 -1.36 -20.10
C LEU A 391 -29.62 -0.73 -21.07
N PRO A 392 -29.19 -0.15 -22.21
CA PRO A 392 -30.10 0.42 -23.20
C PRO A 392 -31.25 -0.55 -23.50
N GLU A 393 -32.48 -0.07 -23.71
CA GLU A 393 -33.63 -0.93 -24.03
C GLU A 393 -33.40 -1.83 -25.26
N SER A 394 -32.43 -1.47 -26.12
CA SER A 394 -31.97 -2.26 -27.26
C SER A 394 -31.13 -3.50 -26.88
N VAL A 395 -30.70 -3.63 -25.62
CA VAL A 395 -29.98 -4.81 -25.13
C VAL A 395 -31.02 -5.87 -24.76
N ASN A 396 -31.02 -6.96 -25.52
CA ASN A 396 -31.87 -8.11 -25.23
C ASN A 396 -31.56 -8.63 -23.82
N ARG A 397 -32.52 -8.50 -22.89
CA ARG A 397 -32.32 -8.84 -21.47
C ARG A 397 -32.06 -10.34 -21.22
N SER A 398 -32.31 -11.18 -22.23
CA SER A 398 -31.94 -12.60 -22.25
C SER A 398 -30.46 -12.86 -22.57
N VAL A 399 -29.67 -11.82 -22.89
CA VAL A 399 -28.24 -11.85 -23.23
C VAL A 399 -27.40 -11.09 -22.18
N LEU A 400 -27.97 -10.78 -21.01
CA LEU A 400 -27.23 -10.10 -19.96
C LEU A 400 -26.22 -11.05 -19.29
N PRO A 401 -24.93 -10.67 -19.20
CA PRO A 401 -23.89 -11.47 -18.56
C PRO A 401 -24.31 -11.93 -17.16
N GLY A 402 -24.12 -13.23 -16.89
CA GLY A 402 -24.62 -13.91 -15.70
C GLY A 402 -23.98 -13.47 -14.38
N HIS A 403 -24.23 -14.28 -13.36
CA HIS A 403 -23.60 -14.20 -12.04
C HIS A 403 -22.19 -14.79 -12.14
N ARG A 404 -21.13 -13.99 -11.96
CA ARG A 404 -19.75 -14.41 -12.29
C ARG A 404 -18.83 -14.47 -11.07
N LEU A 405 -17.74 -15.20 -11.19
CA LEU A 405 -16.58 -15.03 -10.31
C LEU A 405 -15.52 -14.27 -11.09
N MET A 406 -15.09 -13.12 -10.55
CA MET A 406 -14.02 -12.33 -11.15
C MET A 406 -12.67 -12.72 -10.52
N LEU A 407 -11.71 -13.11 -11.35
CA LEU A 407 -10.32 -13.32 -10.97
C LEU A 407 -9.59 -11.99 -11.16
N VAL A 408 -9.05 -11.45 -10.07
CA VAL A 408 -8.49 -10.10 -10.02
C VAL A 408 -7.01 -10.18 -9.68
N HIS A 409 -6.20 -9.60 -10.55
CA HIS A 409 -4.74 -9.61 -10.40
C HIS A 409 -4.25 -8.49 -9.47
N GLY A 410 -2.94 -8.50 -9.19
CA GLY A 410 -2.28 -7.51 -8.32
C GLY A 410 -1.63 -6.36 -9.07
N TYR A 411 -0.89 -5.55 -8.32
CA TYR A 411 -0.03 -4.49 -8.83
C TYR A 411 0.96 -5.00 -9.88
N CYS A 412 1.11 -4.25 -10.98
CA CYS A 412 2.16 -4.46 -11.99
C CYS A 412 2.29 -5.87 -12.56
N THR A 413 1.22 -6.66 -12.57
CA THR A 413 1.29 -7.98 -13.18
C THR A 413 1.07 -7.89 -14.69
N ASP A 414 1.79 -8.72 -15.45
CA ASP A 414 1.71 -8.72 -16.91
C ASP A 414 0.65 -9.70 -17.46
N ALA A 415 0.05 -10.52 -16.59
CA ALA A 415 -0.95 -11.51 -16.95
C ALA A 415 -1.82 -11.91 -15.75
N ASN A 416 -2.90 -12.65 -15.98
CA ASN A 416 -3.70 -13.22 -14.91
C ASN A 416 -2.87 -14.28 -14.13
N PRO A 417 -2.65 -14.11 -12.82
CA PRO A 417 -1.81 -15.03 -12.04
C PRO A 417 -2.51 -16.35 -11.70
N PHE A 418 -3.85 -16.40 -11.79
CA PHE A 418 -4.63 -17.58 -11.46
C PHE A 418 -4.79 -18.52 -12.67
N PRO A 419 -4.42 -19.81 -12.57
CA PRO A 419 -4.76 -20.80 -13.59
C PRO A 419 -6.29 -20.95 -13.67
N THR A 420 -6.90 -20.47 -14.77
CA THR A 420 -8.36 -20.46 -14.93
C THR A 420 -8.97 -21.86 -14.90
N GLY A 421 -8.22 -22.89 -15.28
CA GLY A 421 -8.64 -24.30 -15.19
C GLY A 421 -8.87 -24.81 -13.76
N HIS A 422 -8.43 -24.09 -12.73
CA HIS A 422 -8.73 -24.41 -11.32
C HIS A 422 -10.13 -23.95 -10.90
N PHE A 423 -10.77 -23.12 -11.72
CA PHE A 423 -12.07 -22.52 -11.45
C PHE A 423 -13.11 -23.04 -12.44
N SER A 424 -14.38 -23.09 -12.01
CA SER A 424 -15.50 -23.58 -12.83
C SER A 424 -16.66 -22.59 -12.83
N GLY A 425 -17.63 -22.82 -13.72
CA GLY A 425 -18.77 -21.92 -13.92
C GLY A 425 -18.41 -20.65 -14.68
N ASP A 426 -19.23 -19.61 -14.54
CA ASP A 426 -19.05 -18.36 -15.28
C ASP A 426 -17.94 -17.51 -14.65
N LEU A 427 -16.80 -17.41 -15.33
CA LEU A 427 -15.63 -16.66 -14.87
C LEU A 427 -15.46 -15.37 -15.64
N ALA A 428 -15.02 -14.31 -14.97
CA ALA A 428 -14.44 -13.12 -15.59
C ALA A 428 -12.98 -12.98 -15.13
N VAL A 429 -12.13 -12.47 -16.02
CA VAL A 429 -10.77 -12.08 -15.67
C VAL A 429 -10.74 -10.56 -15.73
N PHE A 430 -10.26 -9.93 -14.67
CA PHE A 430 -9.96 -8.50 -14.67
C PHE A 430 -8.66 -8.28 -15.44
N GLU A 431 -8.68 -7.39 -16.42
CA GLU A 431 -7.55 -7.14 -17.33
C GLU A 431 -7.09 -5.69 -17.21
N ASP A 432 -6.09 -5.45 -16.36
CA ASP A 432 -5.48 -4.14 -16.10
C ASP A 432 -3.96 -4.28 -15.92
N PHE A 433 -3.37 -5.07 -16.82
CA PHE A 433 -1.96 -5.48 -16.72
C PHE A 433 -0.99 -4.30 -16.83
N GLY A 434 0.12 -4.39 -16.10
CA GLY A 434 1.18 -3.38 -16.10
C GLY A 434 0.69 -2.00 -15.67
N GLN A 435 -0.32 -1.91 -14.78
CA GLN A 435 -0.82 -0.64 -14.24
C GLN A 435 -0.56 -0.48 -12.74
N SER A 436 -0.19 0.74 -12.35
CA SER A 436 -0.10 1.17 -10.95
C SER A 436 -1.26 2.12 -10.66
N ARG A 437 -2.17 1.69 -9.79
CA ARG A 437 -3.39 2.45 -9.45
C ARG A 437 -3.52 2.58 -7.96
N SER A 438 -4.04 3.72 -7.48
CA SER A 438 -4.55 3.80 -6.10
C SER A 438 -5.68 2.78 -5.90
N HIS A 439 -6.03 2.46 -4.66
CA HIS A 439 -7.16 1.56 -4.39
C HIS A 439 -8.46 2.03 -5.02
N ASP A 440 -8.69 3.34 -5.04
CA ASP A 440 -9.85 3.96 -5.67
C ASP A 440 -9.83 3.83 -7.20
N ALA A 441 -8.72 4.19 -7.85
CA ALA A 441 -8.61 4.08 -9.30
C ALA A 441 -8.72 2.61 -9.77
N PHE A 442 -8.18 1.67 -8.99
CA PHE A 442 -8.32 0.23 -9.23
C PHE A 442 -9.78 -0.21 -9.08
N ALA A 443 -10.46 0.21 -8.01
CA ALA A 443 -11.87 -0.09 -7.77
C ALA A 443 -12.77 0.45 -8.89
N LEU A 444 -12.52 1.67 -9.38
CA LEU A 444 -13.28 2.26 -10.47
C LEU A 444 -13.04 1.56 -11.82
N GLU A 445 -11.81 1.10 -12.08
CA GLU A 445 -11.51 0.28 -13.25
C GLU A 445 -12.26 -1.06 -13.17
N MET A 446 -12.22 -1.72 -12.01
CA MET A 446 -12.98 -2.96 -11.79
C MET A 446 -14.49 -2.74 -11.88
N LEU A 447 -15.01 -1.60 -11.41
CA LEU A 447 -16.42 -1.21 -11.61
C LEU A 447 -16.75 -1.09 -13.09
N ALA A 448 -15.89 -0.45 -13.88
CA ALA A 448 -16.08 -0.29 -15.32
C ALA A 448 -16.08 -1.64 -16.06
N GLN A 449 -15.12 -2.53 -15.75
CA GLN A 449 -15.03 -3.86 -16.37
C GLN A 449 -16.14 -4.81 -15.92
N SER A 450 -16.67 -4.64 -14.70
CA SER A 450 -17.78 -5.42 -14.17
C SER A 450 -19.17 -4.89 -14.52
N ALA A 451 -19.28 -3.69 -15.12
CA ALA A 451 -20.56 -3.08 -15.48
C ALA A 451 -21.52 -3.98 -16.28
N PRO A 452 -21.03 -4.88 -17.17
CA PRO A 452 -21.92 -5.82 -17.87
C PRO A 452 -22.50 -6.93 -16.97
N MET A 453 -21.94 -7.19 -15.78
CA MET A 453 -22.28 -8.31 -14.91
C MET A 453 -23.48 -7.99 -14.01
N LYS A 454 -24.41 -8.95 -13.83
CA LYS A 454 -25.54 -8.77 -12.89
C LYS A 454 -25.07 -8.72 -11.44
N SER A 455 -24.17 -9.63 -11.09
CA SER A 455 -23.42 -9.64 -9.85
C SER A 455 -22.13 -10.41 -10.05
N PHE A 456 -21.23 -10.27 -9.10
CA PHE A 456 -20.00 -11.05 -9.08
C PHE A 456 -19.43 -11.18 -7.67
N GLY A 457 -18.74 -12.29 -7.39
CA GLY A 457 -17.75 -12.35 -6.30
C GLY A 457 -16.33 -12.19 -6.84
N VAL A 458 -15.36 -12.07 -5.94
CA VAL A 458 -13.95 -11.82 -6.30
C VAL A 458 -13.03 -12.88 -5.69
N VAL A 459 -12.10 -13.37 -6.51
CA VAL A 459 -10.84 -13.98 -6.06
C VAL A 459 -9.71 -13.06 -6.47
N GLY A 460 -9.06 -12.43 -5.48
CA GLY A 460 -8.05 -11.40 -5.68
C GLY A 460 -6.65 -11.85 -5.26
N HIS A 461 -5.65 -11.53 -6.08
CA HIS A 461 -4.24 -11.64 -5.71
C HIS A 461 -3.68 -10.26 -5.35
N SER A 462 -2.89 -10.16 -4.28
CA SER A 462 -2.16 -8.93 -3.97
C SER A 462 -3.10 -7.71 -3.90
N GLN A 463 -2.78 -6.61 -4.59
CA GLN A 463 -3.60 -5.41 -4.62
C GLN A 463 -5.06 -5.65 -5.05
N GLY A 464 -5.35 -6.70 -5.84
CA GLY A 464 -6.70 -7.01 -6.31
C GLY A 464 -7.70 -7.21 -5.17
N GLY A 465 -7.24 -7.75 -4.03
CA GLY A 465 -8.04 -7.87 -2.81
C GLY A 465 -8.42 -6.52 -2.20
N MET A 466 -7.47 -5.61 -2.13
CA MET A 466 -7.66 -4.26 -1.58
C MET A 466 -8.58 -3.42 -2.47
N GLY A 467 -8.41 -3.51 -3.80
CA GLY A 467 -9.30 -2.88 -4.77
C GLY A 467 -10.75 -3.38 -4.65
N ALA A 468 -10.94 -4.68 -4.43
CA ALA A 468 -12.27 -5.27 -4.20
C ALA A 468 -12.92 -4.81 -2.90
N LEU A 469 -12.14 -4.75 -1.82
CA LEU A 469 -12.63 -4.23 -0.54
C LEU A 469 -12.99 -2.74 -0.62
N HIS A 470 -12.17 -1.95 -1.33
CA HIS A 470 -12.47 -0.54 -1.59
C HIS A 470 -13.75 -0.39 -2.44
N LEU A 471 -13.92 -1.19 -3.49
CA LEU A 471 -15.13 -1.20 -4.33
C LEU A 471 -16.37 -1.50 -3.50
N LEU A 472 -16.34 -2.58 -2.70
CA LEU A 472 -17.43 -2.98 -1.82
C LEU A 472 -17.77 -1.88 -0.80
N THR A 473 -16.79 -1.14 -0.31
CA THR A 473 -17.01 -0.13 0.72
C THR A 473 -17.67 1.12 0.14
N PHE A 474 -17.13 1.67 -0.96
CA PHE A 474 -17.49 3.03 -1.39
C PHE A 474 -18.41 3.11 -2.60
N TYR A 475 -18.54 2.06 -3.41
CA TYR A 475 -19.32 2.12 -4.65
C TYR A 475 -20.35 1.02 -4.74
N TRP A 476 -21.52 1.38 -5.26
CA TRP A 476 -22.54 0.39 -5.62
C TRP A 476 -22.09 -0.35 -6.89
N SER A 477 -21.99 -1.67 -6.80
CA SER A 477 -21.51 -2.52 -7.91
C SER A 477 -22.13 -3.91 -7.85
N GLY A 478 -21.89 -4.73 -8.87
CA GLY A 478 -22.30 -6.14 -8.90
C GLY A 478 -21.94 -6.94 -7.64
N LEU A 479 -20.89 -6.55 -6.88
CA LEU A 479 -20.55 -7.16 -5.59
C LEU A 479 -21.70 -7.10 -4.58
N ASP A 480 -22.48 -6.01 -4.56
CA ASP A 480 -23.56 -5.79 -3.58
C ASP A 480 -24.74 -6.75 -3.73
N TRP A 481 -24.86 -7.38 -4.89
CA TRP A 481 -25.96 -8.27 -5.26
C TRP A 481 -25.53 -9.73 -5.40
N ALA A 482 -24.25 -10.03 -5.19
CA ALA A 482 -23.73 -11.38 -5.29
C ALA A 482 -24.24 -12.27 -4.16
N ARG A 483 -24.49 -13.55 -4.47
CA ARG A 483 -25.04 -14.53 -3.52
C ARG A 483 -24.15 -15.75 -3.41
N GLY A 484 -24.16 -16.38 -2.25
CA GLY A 484 -23.29 -17.51 -1.91
C GLY A 484 -22.62 -17.28 -0.55
N GLU A 485 -21.50 -17.95 -0.32
CA GLU A 485 -20.84 -17.96 0.99
C GLU A 485 -19.83 -16.82 1.15
N ARG A 486 -18.80 -16.75 0.28
CA ARG A 486 -17.66 -15.83 0.44
C ARG A 486 -17.61 -14.78 -0.67
N LEU A 487 -17.73 -13.50 -0.32
CA LEU A 487 -17.82 -12.41 -1.30
C LEU A 487 -16.47 -12.08 -1.95
N ILE A 488 -15.49 -11.79 -1.11
CA ILE A 488 -14.12 -11.45 -1.52
C ILE A 488 -13.20 -12.48 -0.90
N GLN A 489 -12.40 -13.14 -1.74
CA GLN A 489 -11.42 -14.13 -1.31
C GLN A 489 -10.05 -13.70 -1.82
N THR A 490 -9.04 -13.69 -0.97
CA THR A 490 -7.75 -13.10 -1.35
C THR A 490 -6.56 -13.91 -0.91
N VAL A 491 -5.50 -13.90 -1.71
CA VAL A 491 -4.23 -14.52 -1.39
C VAL A 491 -3.11 -13.50 -1.54
N GLY A 492 -2.29 -13.38 -0.48
CA GLY A 492 -1.15 -12.47 -0.41
C GLY A 492 -1.54 -11.01 -0.66
N ALA A 493 -2.62 -10.50 -0.05
CA ALA A 493 -2.99 -9.09 -0.16
C ALA A 493 -2.30 -8.27 0.95
N PRO A 494 -1.59 -7.17 0.64
CA PRO A 494 -0.84 -6.37 1.62
C PRO A 494 -1.77 -5.40 2.35
N TYR A 495 -2.74 -5.92 3.11
CA TYR A 495 -3.77 -5.08 3.74
C TYR A 495 -3.20 -3.96 4.63
N GLN A 496 -2.07 -4.19 5.29
CA GLN A 496 -1.39 -3.19 6.12
C GLN A 496 -0.23 -2.50 5.39
N GLY A 497 0.00 -2.80 4.11
CA GLY A 497 1.08 -2.24 3.29
C GLY A 497 2.24 -3.22 3.07
N THR A 498 3.32 -2.73 2.47
CA THR A 498 4.58 -3.47 2.28
C THR A 498 5.77 -2.51 2.25
N ALA A 499 6.90 -2.91 2.83
CA ALA A 499 8.15 -2.15 2.74
C ALA A 499 8.62 -1.97 1.28
N LEU A 500 8.25 -2.91 0.41
CA LEU A 500 8.59 -2.81 -1.01
C LEU A 500 7.88 -1.66 -1.72
N ALA A 501 6.76 -1.13 -1.23
CA ALA A 501 6.17 0.06 -1.85
C ALA A 501 7.13 1.28 -1.75
N GLY A 502 7.88 1.39 -0.65
CA GLY A 502 8.92 2.41 -0.46
C GLY A 502 10.22 2.05 -1.18
N ASN A 503 10.71 0.82 -1.03
CA ASN A 503 11.95 0.38 -1.67
C ASN A 503 11.84 0.31 -3.20
N ALA A 504 10.68 -0.06 -3.75
CA ALA A 504 10.43 -0.07 -5.19
C ALA A 504 10.41 1.34 -5.79
N ALA A 505 10.21 2.41 -5.00
CA ALA A 505 10.42 3.77 -5.51
C ALA A 505 11.89 4.01 -5.84
N VAL A 506 12.79 3.67 -4.90
CA VAL A 506 14.24 3.80 -5.07
C VAL A 506 14.77 2.89 -6.17
N LEU A 507 14.30 1.63 -6.21
CA LEU A 507 14.70 0.67 -7.25
C LEU A 507 14.05 1.02 -8.61
N GLY A 508 12.80 1.47 -8.62
CA GLY A 508 12.06 1.86 -9.81
C GLY A 508 12.69 3.06 -10.53
N ASP A 509 13.16 4.07 -9.81
CA ASP A 509 13.84 5.24 -10.37
C ASP A 509 15.12 4.87 -11.14
N LEU A 510 15.86 3.87 -10.66
CA LEU A 510 17.11 3.43 -11.27
C LEU A 510 16.90 2.49 -12.45
N PHE A 511 15.90 1.62 -12.34
CA PHE A 511 15.74 0.52 -13.28
C PHE A 511 14.57 0.67 -14.25
N GLY A 512 13.73 1.69 -14.08
CA GLY A 512 12.48 1.82 -14.82
C GLY A 512 11.53 0.62 -14.62
N PHE A 513 11.67 -0.10 -13.50
CA PHE A 513 10.88 -1.30 -13.20
C PHE A 513 9.62 -0.96 -12.43
N GLY A 514 8.58 -1.75 -12.69
CA GLY A 514 7.26 -1.50 -12.17
C GLY A 514 6.50 -0.50 -13.05
N CYS A 515 5.19 -0.59 -13.04
CA CYS A 515 4.30 0.35 -13.71
C CYS A 515 4.10 1.66 -12.91
N GLY A 516 5.08 2.02 -12.06
CA GLY A 516 5.10 3.20 -11.22
C GLY A 516 4.77 2.95 -9.74
N VAL A 517 5.22 3.83 -8.85
CA VAL A 517 5.04 3.70 -7.39
C VAL A 517 3.58 3.83 -6.93
N ASN A 518 3.27 3.24 -5.77
CA ASN A 518 1.92 3.18 -5.23
C ASN A 518 1.84 3.65 -3.78
N ASP A 519 1.34 4.88 -3.57
CA ASP A 519 1.22 5.48 -2.25
C ASP A 519 0.26 4.70 -1.35
N SER A 520 -0.81 4.14 -1.92
CA SER A 520 -1.84 3.42 -1.18
C SER A 520 -1.36 2.09 -0.58
N MET A 521 -0.28 1.50 -1.10
CA MET A 521 0.28 0.23 -0.59
C MET A 521 1.48 0.43 0.37
N THR A 522 1.87 1.68 0.65
CA THR A 522 2.81 1.96 1.74
C THR A 522 2.15 1.66 3.08
N TYR A 523 2.92 1.41 4.15
CA TYR A 523 2.34 1.22 5.48
C TYR A 523 1.45 2.39 5.90
N ALA A 524 1.89 3.62 5.65
CA ALA A 524 1.11 4.82 5.93
C ALA A 524 -0.18 4.91 5.11
N GLY A 525 -0.08 4.68 3.79
CA GLY A 525 -1.24 4.70 2.88
C GLY A 525 -2.27 3.63 3.21
N SER A 526 -1.82 2.39 3.43
CA SER A 526 -2.69 1.26 3.80
C SER A 526 -3.36 1.48 5.15
N ALA A 527 -2.63 2.01 6.15
CA ALA A 527 -3.17 2.29 7.46
C ALA A 527 -4.20 3.43 7.45
N ALA A 528 -3.92 4.51 6.71
CA ALA A 528 -4.88 5.59 6.48
C ALA A 528 -6.13 5.08 5.73
N TRP A 529 -5.95 4.25 4.70
CA TRP A 529 -7.04 3.61 3.98
C TRP A 529 -7.88 2.70 4.87
N LEU A 530 -7.27 1.78 5.62
CA LEU A 530 -7.97 0.87 6.53
C LEU A 530 -8.79 1.63 7.57
N SER A 531 -8.34 2.79 8.05
CA SER A 531 -9.14 3.63 8.96
C SER A 531 -10.49 4.05 8.35
N THR A 532 -10.65 3.97 7.02
CA THR A 532 -11.88 4.28 6.29
C THR A 532 -12.70 3.03 5.90
N ILE A 533 -12.25 1.83 6.28
CA ILE A 533 -12.93 0.56 5.96
C ILE A 533 -13.59 -0.02 7.22
N PRO A 534 -14.94 -0.02 7.29
CA PRO A 534 -15.68 -0.46 8.48
C PRO A 534 -15.70 -1.97 8.64
N SER A 535 -16.01 -2.45 9.85
CA SER A 535 -16.02 -3.87 10.23
C SER A 535 -16.87 -4.73 9.31
N TRP A 536 -18.07 -4.27 8.93
CA TRP A 536 -18.96 -5.04 8.05
C TRP A 536 -18.36 -5.28 6.66
N ALA A 537 -17.56 -4.35 6.13
CA ALA A 537 -16.93 -4.51 4.84
C ALA A 537 -15.74 -5.49 4.93
N ARG A 538 -14.97 -5.40 6.02
CA ARG A 538 -13.86 -6.33 6.29
C ARG A 538 -14.35 -7.76 6.50
N ALA A 539 -15.50 -7.93 7.14
CA ALA A 539 -16.13 -9.23 7.38
C ALA A 539 -16.58 -9.95 6.08
N GLU A 540 -16.60 -9.26 4.95
CA GLU A 540 -16.87 -9.87 3.63
C GLU A 540 -15.60 -10.38 2.93
N VAL A 541 -14.45 -10.40 3.63
CA VAL A 541 -13.15 -10.82 3.11
C VAL A 541 -12.67 -12.10 3.80
N TRP A 542 -12.32 -13.10 3.00
CA TRP A 542 -11.63 -14.32 3.42
C TRP A 542 -10.23 -14.34 2.83
N TYR A 543 -9.20 -14.40 3.67
CA TYR A 543 -7.83 -14.19 3.19
C TYR A 543 -6.85 -15.27 3.65
N TRP A 544 -5.87 -15.55 2.78
CA TRP A 544 -4.72 -16.38 3.07
C TRP A 544 -3.46 -15.54 3.02
N THR A 545 -2.52 -15.87 3.89
CA THR A 545 -1.12 -15.41 3.81
C THR A 545 -0.23 -16.57 3.46
N THR A 546 0.87 -16.33 2.76
CA THR A 546 1.89 -17.35 2.50
C THR A 546 3.26 -16.86 2.95
N ALA A 547 4.22 -17.77 2.95
CA ALA A 547 5.64 -17.47 3.09
C ALA A 547 6.46 -18.65 2.52
N PHE A 548 7.77 -18.48 2.45
CA PHE A 548 8.69 -19.60 2.25
C PHE A 548 8.61 -20.64 3.39
N GLU A 549 9.17 -21.83 3.17
CA GLU A 549 9.26 -22.88 4.21
C GLU A 549 10.67 -22.94 4.83
N ASP A 550 10.78 -22.63 6.12
CA ASP A 550 12.04 -22.80 6.85
C ASP A 550 12.41 -24.29 7.00
N HIS A 551 13.62 -24.64 6.55
CA HIS A 551 14.17 -25.97 6.75
C HIS A 551 15.24 -25.96 7.84
N VAL A 552 15.26 -26.98 8.71
CA VAL A 552 16.08 -27.06 9.95
C VAL A 552 17.60 -26.86 9.74
N PHE A 553 18.10 -26.92 8.50
CA PHE A 553 19.52 -26.76 8.16
C PHE A 553 19.80 -25.78 7.00
N VAL A 554 18.79 -25.12 6.45
CA VAL A 554 18.94 -24.22 5.30
C VAL A 554 18.03 -23.01 5.51
N TYR A 555 18.62 -21.82 5.58
CA TYR A 555 17.86 -20.57 5.54
C TYR A 555 17.08 -20.52 4.23
N ASP A 556 15.76 -20.36 4.33
CA ASP A 556 14.88 -20.31 3.18
C ASP A 556 14.41 -18.87 2.93
N TYR A 557 14.11 -18.54 1.69
CA TYR A 557 13.65 -17.22 1.25
C TYR A 557 12.94 -17.36 -0.08
N CYS A 558 11.93 -16.53 -0.31
CA CYS A 558 11.28 -16.49 -1.63
C CYS A 558 12.17 -15.85 -2.70
N ASN A 559 12.93 -14.82 -2.31
CA ASN A 559 13.91 -14.13 -3.15
C ASN A 559 14.97 -13.45 -2.27
N ILE A 560 16.26 -13.63 -2.59
CA ILE A 560 17.35 -13.16 -1.72
C ILE A 560 17.41 -11.64 -1.63
N ILE A 561 17.02 -10.92 -2.69
CA ILE A 561 17.12 -9.46 -2.73
C ILE A 561 16.01 -8.83 -1.91
N THR A 562 14.81 -9.43 -1.95
CA THR A 562 13.63 -8.92 -1.25
C THR A 562 13.70 -9.23 0.23
N ASP A 563 14.26 -10.39 0.57
CA ASP A 563 14.54 -10.83 1.94
C ASP A 563 15.45 -9.81 2.68
N LEU A 564 16.41 -9.19 2.00
CA LEU A 564 17.20 -8.08 2.56
C LEU A 564 16.37 -6.82 2.89
N LEU A 565 15.16 -6.70 2.35
CA LEU A 565 14.30 -5.52 2.45
C LEU A 565 13.02 -5.77 3.26
N LEU A 566 12.69 -7.04 3.53
CA LEU A 566 11.47 -7.48 4.18
C LEU A 566 11.81 -8.09 5.55
N SER A 567 10.79 -8.26 6.39
CA SER A 567 10.94 -8.99 7.66
C SER A 567 10.29 -10.36 7.57
N ASP A 568 11.03 -11.37 8.04
CA ASP A 568 10.54 -12.74 8.04
C ASP A 568 9.41 -12.98 9.05
N PRO A 569 8.50 -13.93 8.75
CA PRO A 569 8.36 -14.61 7.46
C PRO A 569 7.63 -13.74 6.43
N ASP A 570 8.07 -13.80 5.16
CA ASP A 570 7.45 -13.11 4.02
C ASP A 570 7.25 -14.04 2.80
N ASP A 571 6.39 -13.60 1.87
CA ASP A 571 6.14 -14.32 0.60
C ASP A 571 7.03 -13.86 -0.57
N GLY A 572 8.08 -13.09 -0.30
CA GLY A 572 8.95 -12.42 -1.27
C GLY A 572 8.45 -11.03 -1.68
N VAL A 573 7.24 -10.63 -1.27
CA VAL A 573 6.70 -9.28 -1.51
C VAL A 573 6.10 -8.66 -0.24
N ILE A 574 5.52 -9.47 0.63
CA ILE A 574 4.69 -9.04 1.74
C ILE A 574 5.06 -9.83 2.98
N GLU A 575 5.36 -9.12 4.07
CA GLU A 575 5.53 -9.76 5.37
C GLU A 575 4.20 -10.36 5.85
N ARG A 576 4.26 -11.52 6.51
CA ARG A 576 3.05 -12.18 7.05
C ARG A 576 2.21 -11.26 7.94
N SER A 577 2.87 -10.42 8.74
CA SER A 577 2.21 -9.44 9.61
C SER A 577 1.46 -8.38 8.79
N ALA A 578 2.04 -7.93 7.69
CA ALA A 578 1.47 -6.91 6.82
C ALA A 578 0.29 -7.43 5.97
N GLY A 579 0.22 -8.76 5.76
CA GLY A 579 -0.90 -9.43 5.10
C GLY A 579 -2.18 -9.62 5.96
N GLN A 580 -2.20 -9.15 7.21
CA GLN A 580 -3.35 -9.37 8.11
C GLN A 580 -4.46 -8.32 7.95
N LEU A 581 -5.72 -8.75 7.94
CA LEU A 581 -6.90 -7.88 7.93
C LEU A 581 -7.73 -8.08 9.20
N VAL A 582 -7.54 -7.20 10.19
CA VAL A 582 -8.37 -7.19 11.41
C VAL A 582 -9.84 -6.97 11.02
N GLY A 583 -10.73 -7.86 11.49
CA GLY A 583 -12.15 -7.86 11.13
C GLY A 583 -12.50 -8.72 9.90
N GLY A 584 -11.51 -9.22 9.17
CA GLY A 584 -11.70 -10.21 8.11
C GLY A 584 -11.54 -11.66 8.60
N HIS A 585 -11.84 -12.61 7.72
CA HIS A 585 -11.73 -14.04 8.00
C HIS A 585 -10.38 -14.60 7.53
N SER A 586 -9.44 -14.74 8.46
CA SER A 586 -8.18 -15.44 8.18
C SER A 586 -8.45 -16.93 7.94
N MET A 587 -8.05 -17.41 6.77
CA MET A 587 -8.12 -18.83 6.38
C MET A 587 -6.83 -19.58 6.69
N GLY A 588 -5.88 -18.91 7.35
CA GLY A 588 -4.61 -19.47 7.78
C GLY A 588 -3.40 -18.93 7.03
N HIS A 589 -2.25 -19.45 7.44
CA HIS A 589 -0.96 -19.18 6.86
C HIS A 589 -0.41 -20.47 6.23
N THR A 590 0.17 -20.37 5.04
CA THR A 590 0.72 -21.51 4.31
C THR A 590 2.18 -21.26 3.94
N SER A 591 3.10 -22.03 4.52
CA SER A 591 4.52 -22.02 4.17
C SER A 591 4.79 -22.80 2.88
N GLY A 592 5.93 -22.54 2.23
CA GLY A 592 6.34 -23.19 0.98
C GLY A 592 5.64 -22.62 -0.26
N TRP A 593 5.19 -21.37 -0.21
CA TRP A 593 4.54 -20.67 -1.32
C TRP A 593 4.96 -19.21 -1.38
N CYS A 594 5.46 -18.79 -2.54
CA CYS A 594 5.89 -17.43 -2.78
C CYS A 594 4.84 -16.59 -3.51
N HIS A 595 5.01 -15.28 -3.50
CA HIS A 595 4.01 -14.32 -3.98
C HIS A 595 3.66 -14.51 -5.45
N THR A 596 4.67 -14.79 -6.28
CA THR A 596 4.52 -14.87 -7.73
C THR A 596 5.47 -15.91 -8.33
N ALA A 597 5.35 -16.18 -9.63
CA ALA A 597 6.22 -17.09 -10.35
C ALA A 597 7.64 -16.51 -10.48
N GLY A 598 8.64 -17.38 -10.64
CA GLY A 598 10.05 -16.99 -10.75
C GLY A 598 10.74 -16.78 -9.40
N MET A 599 10.06 -17.07 -8.30
CA MET A 599 10.63 -17.16 -6.94
C MET A 599 11.03 -18.60 -6.61
N ARG A 600 11.68 -18.80 -5.46
CA ARG A 600 12.18 -20.12 -5.03
C ARG A 600 11.08 -21.17 -4.91
N ASP A 601 9.99 -20.85 -4.20
CA ASP A 601 8.84 -21.75 -4.04
C ASP A 601 7.74 -21.47 -5.09
N PRO A 602 6.80 -22.42 -5.31
CA PRO A 602 5.68 -22.21 -6.21
C PRO A 602 4.88 -20.94 -5.91
N ALA A 603 4.40 -20.28 -6.96
CA ALA A 603 3.58 -19.08 -6.84
C ALA A 603 2.23 -19.40 -6.15
N GLN A 604 1.84 -18.61 -5.16
CA GLN A 604 0.64 -18.84 -4.35
C GLN A 604 -0.65 -18.97 -5.19
N CYS A 605 -0.75 -18.28 -6.32
CA CYS A 605 -1.92 -18.38 -7.20
C CYS A 605 -2.05 -19.73 -7.92
N THR A 606 -1.05 -20.61 -7.89
CA THR A 606 -1.06 -21.93 -8.55
C THR A 606 -1.46 -23.08 -7.62
N ASP A 607 -1.75 -22.82 -6.34
CA ASP A 607 -2.29 -23.83 -5.42
C ASP A 607 -3.69 -24.29 -5.87
N ALA A 608 -3.74 -25.47 -6.50
CA ALA A 608 -4.98 -26.05 -7.02
C ALA A 608 -5.99 -26.38 -5.92
N VAL A 609 -5.55 -26.76 -4.72
CA VAL A 609 -6.44 -27.12 -3.60
C VAL A 609 -7.10 -25.86 -3.06
N ARG A 610 -6.32 -24.81 -2.78
CA ARG A 610 -6.86 -23.52 -2.35
C ARG A 610 -7.76 -22.89 -3.41
N ASN A 611 -7.35 -22.90 -4.68
CA ASN A 611 -8.17 -22.35 -5.77
C ASN A 611 -9.51 -23.10 -5.93
N ALA A 612 -9.50 -24.43 -5.77
CA ALA A 612 -10.74 -25.21 -5.79
C ALA A 612 -11.67 -24.86 -4.61
N GLU A 613 -11.11 -24.64 -3.41
CA GLU A 613 -11.90 -24.14 -2.27
C GLU A 613 -12.48 -22.76 -2.55
N MET A 614 -11.66 -21.82 -3.02
CA MET A 614 -12.10 -20.47 -3.35
C MET A 614 -13.22 -20.50 -4.40
N ASN A 615 -13.08 -21.33 -5.43
CA ASN A 615 -14.10 -21.52 -6.45
C ASN A 615 -15.42 -22.07 -5.88
N ALA A 616 -15.35 -23.09 -5.03
CA ALA A 616 -16.53 -23.76 -4.47
C ALA A 616 -17.32 -22.89 -3.49
N ARG A 617 -16.64 -21.96 -2.81
CA ARG A 617 -17.20 -21.10 -1.76
C ARG A 617 -17.57 -19.69 -2.24
N ALA A 618 -17.23 -19.34 -3.48
CA ALA A 618 -17.40 -18.00 -4.01
C ALA A 618 -18.88 -17.58 -4.13
N LYS A 619 -19.19 -16.34 -3.72
CA LYS A 619 -20.39 -15.64 -4.18
C LYS A 619 -20.29 -15.35 -5.67
N ARG A 620 -21.44 -15.28 -6.36
CA ARG A 620 -21.54 -14.93 -7.78
C ARG A 620 -22.70 -14.00 -8.04
#